data_AF-A0A972U8F6-F1
#
_entry.id   AF-A0A972U8F6-F1
#
_cell.length_a   1.000
_cell.length_b   1.000
_cell.length_c   1.000
_cell.angle_alpha   90.00
_cell.angle_beta   90.00
_cell.angle_gamma   90.00
#
_symmetry.space_group_name_H-M   'P 1'
#
loop_
_entity.id
_entity.type
_entity.pdbx_description
1 polymer ?
#
loop_
_entity_poly.entity_id
_entity_poly.type
_entity_poly.pdbx_seq_one_letter_code
_entity_poly.pdbx_strand_id
1 'polypeptide(L)'
;MHPVVNHLVQLEELILIRDEQKVTSGEAHLDTLNLAIKNMTVKLPRDIREHAEKLNNKGQSAIVPIAEKVCSGCGITLPISLVQAVRLAREVHSCPSCARMLYFMESAPKRLANKRRRTGPQKAGVARFSSPALMIPALQSDTVEGVIQEMATKMEAEGFLDGTDMLIEAALQREAILSTGIDNGMAIPHVRGVEGGGLALALGISPKGIQWDPDDTELKHVIFFIVIPTAASAFYLKLLAGLAETFTDSEARSAILAESTADGLYKTLCKVTRRTIK
;
A
#
# COMPACT_ATOMS: atom_id res chain seq x y z
N MET A 1 18.15 8.30 13.52
CA MET A 1 18.08 8.36 12.04
C MET A 1 18.58 9.74 11.58
N HIS A 2 19.30 9.83 10.45
CA HIS A 2 19.90 11.08 9.95
C HIS A 2 18.81 12.12 9.62
N PRO A 3 18.96 13.42 9.93
CA PRO A 3 17.90 14.43 9.71
C PRO A 3 17.41 14.50 8.26
N VAL A 4 18.33 14.44 7.29
CA VAL A 4 17.99 14.45 5.85
C VAL A 4 17.22 13.18 5.45
N VAL A 5 17.52 12.04 6.08
CA VAL A 5 16.81 10.78 5.80
C VAL A 5 15.37 10.87 6.28
N ASN A 6 15.14 11.35 7.50
CA ASN A 6 13.77 11.58 8.02
C ASN A 6 12.97 12.49 7.07
N HIS A 7 13.61 13.56 6.62
CA HIS A 7 13.00 14.52 5.71
C HIS A 7 12.69 13.91 4.34
N LEU A 8 13.56 13.05 3.82
CA LEU A 8 13.31 12.32 2.57
C LEU A 8 12.17 11.31 2.71
N VAL A 9 12.10 10.58 3.83
CA VAL A 9 11.03 9.61 4.09
C VAL A 9 9.67 10.31 4.15
N GLN A 10 9.58 11.42 4.89
CA GLN A 10 8.37 12.24 4.97
C GLN A 10 7.98 12.83 3.60
N LEU A 11 8.95 13.30 2.82
CA LEU A 11 8.69 13.81 1.47
C LEU A 11 8.13 12.72 0.55
N GLU A 12 8.71 11.53 0.59
CA GLU A 12 8.25 10.37 -0.19
C GLU A 12 6.82 9.98 0.20
N GLU A 13 6.50 10.00 1.49
CA GLU A 13 5.14 9.72 1.97
C GLU A 13 4.12 10.73 1.43
N LEU A 14 4.41 12.03 1.47
CA LEU A 14 3.55 13.07 0.88
C LEU A 14 3.33 12.87 -0.62
N ILE A 15 4.39 12.49 -1.35
CA ILE A 15 4.31 12.21 -2.79
C ILE A 15 3.36 11.03 -3.06
N LEU A 16 3.49 9.96 -2.28
CA LEU A 16 2.65 8.77 -2.40
C LEU A 16 1.18 9.06 -2.09
N ILE A 17 0.90 9.82 -1.01
CA ILE A 17 -0.47 10.24 -0.66
C ILE A 17 -1.08 11.09 -1.78
N ARG A 18 -0.33 12.05 -2.33
CA ARG A 18 -0.80 12.85 -3.46
C ARG A 18 -1.12 11.96 -4.68
N ASP A 19 -0.27 10.99 -4.97
CA ASP A 19 -0.45 10.12 -6.13
C ASP A 19 -1.65 9.17 -5.94
N GLU A 20 -1.97 8.76 -4.71
CA GLU A 20 -3.23 8.07 -4.37
C GLU A 20 -4.44 8.98 -4.59
N GLN A 21 -4.42 10.20 -4.05
CA GLN A 21 -5.56 11.14 -4.15
C GLN A 21 -5.91 11.48 -5.60
N LYS A 22 -4.90 11.62 -6.47
CA LYS A 22 -5.10 11.79 -7.92
C LYS A 22 -5.88 10.64 -8.56
N VAL A 23 -5.81 9.44 -7.98
CA VAL A 23 -6.50 8.25 -8.47
C VAL A 23 -7.90 8.13 -7.87
N THR A 24 -8.08 8.43 -6.59
CA THR A 24 -9.32 8.10 -5.86
C THR A 24 -10.28 9.25 -5.63
N SER A 25 -9.81 10.50 -5.52
CA SER A 25 -10.56 11.54 -4.81
C SER A 25 -10.39 12.94 -5.44
N GLY A 26 -10.62 13.08 -6.75
CA GLY A 26 -10.69 14.38 -7.42
C GLY A 26 -9.50 15.34 -7.16
N GLU A 27 -9.68 16.64 -7.41
CA GLU A 27 -8.62 17.66 -7.18
C GLU A 27 -8.61 18.24 -5.76
N ALA A 28 -9.57 17.87 -4.91
CA ALA A 28 -9.64 18.36 -3.54
C ALA A 28 -8.37 17.94 -2.77
N HIS A 29 -7.80 18.84 -1.97
CA HIS A 29 -6.53 18.66 -1.24
C HIS A 29 -5.23 18.53 -2.06
N LEU A 30 -5.28 18.41 -3.41
CA LEU A 30 -4.06 18.29 -4.22
C LEU A 30 -3.15 19.52 -4.09
N ASP A 31 -3.72 20.72 -4.05
CA ASP A 31 -2.94 21.96 -3.90
C ASP A 31 -2.21 22.04 -2.56
N THR A 32 -2.89 21.66 -1.48
CA THR A 32 -2.30 21.59 -0.14
C THR A 32 -1.15 20.60 -0.09
N LEU A 33 -1.33 19.40 -0.66
CA LEU A 33 -0.28 18.39 -0.74
C LEU A 33 0.89 18.84 -1.63
N ASN A 34 0.60 19.44 -2.78
CA ASN A 34 1.62 19.99 -3.67
C ASN A 34 2.44 21.09 -2.99
N LEU A 35 1.80 21.96 -2.20
CA LEU A 35 2.49 22.99 -1.43
C LEU A 35 3.34 22.37 -0.31
N ALA A 36 2.83 21.37 0.41
CA ALA A 36 3.58 20.65 1.44
C ALA A 36 4.82 19.97 0.86
N ILE A 37 4.66 19.25 -0.27
CA ILE A 37 5.76 18.63 -1.03
C ILE A 37 6.78 19.68 -1.43
N LYS A 38 6.36 20.81 -2.02
CA LYS A 38 7.27 21.89 -2.42
C LYS A 38 8.06 22.44 -1.23
N ASN A 39 7.38 22.74 -0.12
CA ASN A 39 7.98 23.28 1.09
C ASN A 39 8.96 22.28 1.74
N MET A 40 8.69 20.99 1.63
CA MET A 40 9.63 19.96 2.05
C MET A 40 10.82 19.86 1.10
N THR A 41 10.61 19.79 -0.21
CA THR A 41 11.68 19.64 -1.20
C THR A 41 12.72 20.76 -1.10
N VAL A 42 12.31 22.02 -0.86
CA VAL A 42 13.26 23.14 -0.75
C VAL A 42 14.19 23.07 0.47
N LYS A 43 13.81 22.32 1.52
CA LYS A 43 14.62 22.13 2.73
C LYS A 43 15.73 21.09 2.56
N LEU A 44 15.70 20.29 1.48
CA LEU A 44 16.73 19.31 1.19
C LEU A 44 18.03 19.98 0.70
N PRO A 45 19.21 19.44 1.05
CA PRO A 45 20.48 19.79 0.42
C PRO A 45 20.37 19.70 -1.11
N ARG A 46 21.07 20.59 -1.83
CA ARG A 46 20.91 20.74 -3.29
C ARG A 46 21.19 19.44 -4.06
N ASP A 47 22.27 18.76 -3.72
CA ASP A 47 22.70 17.49 -4.31
C ASP A 47 21.65 16.38 -4.08
N ILE A 48 21.14 16.28 -2.86
CA ILE A 48 20.09 15.32 -2.48
C ILE A 48 18.78 15.62 -3.20
N ARG A 49 18.39 16.90 -3.27
CA ARG A 49 17.18 17.37 -3.96
C ARG A 49 17.23 17.03 -5.44
N GLU A 50 18.30 17.43 -6.14
CA GLU A 50 18.45 17.18 -7.58
C GLU A 50 18.43 15.67 -7.89
N HIS A 51 18.97 14.85 -6.99
CA HIS A 51 18.94 13.39 -7.13
C HIS A 51 17.54 12.80 -6.90
N ALA A 52 16.84 13.26 -5.86
CA ALA A 52 15.47 12.85 -5.58
C ALA A 52 14.52 13.20 -6.73
N GLU A 53 14.61 14.43 -7.26
CA GLU A 53 13.80 14.88 -8.40
C GLU A 53 14.04 14.02 -9.65
N LYS A 54 15.28 13.63 -9.94
CA LYS A 54 15.59 12.73 -11.06
C LYS A 54 14.93 11.36 -10.95
N LEU A 55 14.83 10.81 -9.74
CA LEU A 55 14.16 9.53 -9.48
C LEU A 55 12.63 9.68 -9.56
N ASN A 56 12.10 10.70 -8.90
CA ASN A 56 10.66 10.98 -8.86
C ASN A 56 10.09 11.28 -10.25
N ASN A 57 10.82 12.01 -11.10
CA ASN A 57 10.42 12.28 -12.50
C ASN A 57 10.34 11.00 -13.35
N LYS A 58 10.97 9.90 -12.91
CA LYS A 58 10.86 8.57 -13.54
C LYS A 58 9.78 7.70 -12.89
N GLY A 59 8.97 8.26 -11.98
CA GLY A 59 7.97 7.53 -11.20
C GLY A 59 8.59 6.54 -10.21
N GLN A 60 9.80 6.81 -9.74
CA GLN A 60 10.51 5.96 -8.78
C GLN A 60 10.63 6.67 -7.44
N SER A 61 10.45 5.92 -6.35
CA SER A 61 10.77 6.42 -5.02
C SER A 61 12.23 6.84 -4.92
N ALA A 62 12.46 8.03 -4.38
CA ALA A 62 13.80 8.59 -4.23
C ALA A 62 14.60 7.88 -3.13
N ILE A 63 13.89 7.45 -2.08
CA ILE A 63 14.43 6.79 -0.90
C ILE A 63 13.69 5.47 -0.63
N VAL A 64 14.42 4.43 -0.24
CA VAL A 64 13.88 3.08 0.02
C VAL A 64 14.54 2.43 1.23
N PRO A 65 13.83 1.58 1.97
CA PRO A 65 14.43 0.88 3.09
C PRO A 65 15.40 -0.22 2.61
N ILE A 66 16.29 -0.61 3.51
CA ILE A 66 17.00 -1.88 3.44
C ILE A 66 16.22 -2.91 4.25
N ALA A 67 15.78 -3.98 3.59
CA ALA A 67 15.18 -5.14 4.24
C ALA A 67 16.08 -6.37 4.06
N GLU A 68 16.54 -6.99 5.15
CA GLU A 68 17.39 -8.20 5.09
C GLU A 68 18.65 -8.08 4.22
N LYS A 69 19.32 -6.91 4.27
CA LYS A 69 20.46 -6.56 3.40
C LYS A 69 20.08 -6.45 1.92
N VAL A 70 18.81 -6.37 1.58
CA VAL A 70 18.30 -6.18 0.22
C VAL A 70 17.80 -4.74 0.05
N CYS A 71 18.08 -4.15 -1.10
CA CYS A 71 17.46 -2.89 -1.50
C CYS A 71 15.99 -3.12 -1.87
N SER A 72 15.04 -2.57 -1.12
CA SER A 72 13.60 -2.74 -1.39
C SER A 72 13.13 -2.12 -2.71
N GLY A 73 13.96 -1.28 -3.34
CA GLY A 73 13.66 -0.68 -4.63
C GLY A 73 14.02 -1.54 -5.86
N CYS A 74 15.12 -2.31 -5.82
CA CYS A 74 15.56 -3.11 -6.98
C CYS A 74 15.88 -4.57 -6.68
N GLY A 75 15.83 -4.99 -5.41
CA GLY A 75 15.99 -6.38 -5.01
C GLY A 75 17.43 -6.89 -4.99
N ILE A 76 18.45 -6.05 -5.23
CA ILE A 76 19.83 -6.50 -5.11
C ILE A 76 20.20 -6.71 -3.64
N THR A 77 21.01 -7.74 -3.39
CA THR A 77 21.71 -7.87 -2.10
C THR A 77 22.80 -6.83 -2.02
N LEU A 78 22.77 -6.03 -0.96
CA LEU A 78 23.71 -4.96 -0.68
C LEU A 78 24.94 -5.50 0.07
N PRO A 79 26.14 -4.97 -0.20
CA PRO A 79 27.33 -5.28 0.59
C PRO A 79 27.13 -4.99 2.08
N ILE A 80 27.63 -5.86 2.95
CA ILE A 80 27.48 -5.69 4.41
C ILE A 80 28.05 -4.34 4.88
N SER A 81 29.18 -3.90 4.31
CA SER A 81 29.78 -2.60 4.61
C SER A 81 28.81 -1.43 4.36
N LEU A 82 28.10 -1.46 3.23
CA LEU A 82 27.09 -0.45 2.89
C LEU A 82 25.89 -0.51 3.84
N VAL A 83 25.43 -1.72 4.19
CA VAL A 83 24.33 -1.88 5.16
C VAL A 83 24.70 -1.28 6.52
N GLN A 84 25.94 -1.52 7.01
CA GLN A 84 26.41 -0.94 8.27
C GLN A 84 26.56 0.58 8.18
N ALA A 85 27.06 1.11 7.05
CA ALA A 85 27.19 2.55 6.84
C ALA A 85 25.81 3.24 6.88
N VAL A 86 24.81 2.67 6.19
CA VAL A 86 23.42 3.15 6.22
C VAL A 86 22.83 3.07 7.63
N ARG A 87 23.08 1.99 8.37
CA ARG A 87 22.62 1.82 9.75
C ARG A 87 23.21 2.86 10.71
N LEU A 88 24.48 3.21 10.53
CA LEU A 88 25.14 4.26 11.31
C LEU A 88 24.56 5.66 11.03
N ALA A 89 23.91 5.84 9.88
CA ALA A 89 23.17 7.05 9.50
C ALA A 89 23.98 8.35 9.68
N ARG A 90 25.30 8.31 9.39
CA ARG A 90 26.18 9.49 9.43
C ARG A 90 26.06 10.36 8.19
N GLU A 91 25.76 9.75 7.06
CA GLU A 91 25.53 10.39 5.78
C GLU A 91 24.48 9.60 4.98
N VAL A 92 24.02 10.19 3.88
CA VAL A 92 23.07 9.53 2.98
C VAL A 92 23.84 8.65 2.00
N HIS A 93 23.47 7.37 1.93
CA HIS A 93 24.03 6.44 0.95
C HIS A 93 23.00 6.00 -0.06
N SER A 94 23.46 5.66 -1.27
CA SER A 94 22.61 5.21 -2.37
C SER A 94 22.90 3.77 -2.77
N CYS A 95 21.88 3.09 -3.28
CA CYS A 95 22.01 1.76 -3.86
C CYS A 95 22.91 1.79 -5.10
N PRO A 96 23.93 0.93 -5.20
CA PRO A 96 24.86 0.93 -6.34
C PRO A 96 24.21 0.49 -7.66
N SER A 97 23.03 -0.14 -7.61
CA SER A 97 22.34 -0.63 -8.81
C SER A 97 21.27 0.35 -9.30
N CYS A 98 20.38 0.82 -8.43
CA CYS A 98 19.26 1.66 -8.84
C CYS A 98 19.39 3.12 -8.40
N ALA A 99 20.50 3.50 -7.78
CA ALA A 99 20.81 4.83 -7.30
C ALA A 99 19.86 5.42 -6.23
N ARG A 100 18.77 4.74 -5.86
CA ARG A 100 17.87 5.17 -4.78
C ARG A 100 18.60 5.29 -3.46
N MET A 101 18.27 6.31 -2.68
CA MET A 101 18.83 6.52 -1.34
C MET A 101 18.31 5.45 -0.39
N LEU A 102 19.16 5.03 0.55
CA LEU A 102 18.90 3.91 1.43
C LEU A 102 18.72 4.41 2.86
N TYR A 103 17.76 3.84 3.56
CA TYR A 103 17.64 3.98 5.01
C TYR A 103 17.46 2.62 5.68
N PHE A 104 17.83 2.54 6.95
CA PHE A 104 17.62 1.34 7.75
C PHE A 104 16.36 1.53 8.59
N MET A 105 15.40 0.62 8.45
CA MET A 105 14.22 0.56 9.31
C MET A 105 14.50 -0.48 10.40
N GLU A 106 14.47 -0.07 11.68
CA GLU A 106 14.78 -0.96 12.81
C GLU A 106 13.77 -2.10 12.93
N SER A 107 12.54 -1.88 12.44
CA SER A 107 11.42 -2.80 12.49
C SER A 107 10.62 -2.71 11.18
N ALA A 108 11.16 -3.23 10.07
CA ALA A 108 10.34 -3.43 8.87
C ALA A 108 9.47 -4.68 9.05
N PRO A 109 8.15 -4.61 8.83
CA PRO A 109 7.31 -5.80 8.82
C PRO A 109 7.79 -6.75 7.72
N LYS A 110 7.83 -8.05 8.05
CA LYS A 110 8.44 -9.09 7.21
C LYS A 110 7.39 -10.09 6.77
N ARG A 111 7.71 -10.84 5.73
CA ARG A 111 7.04 -12.09 5.40
C ARG A 111 7.97 -13.27 5.71
N LEU A 112 7.76 -14.03 6.79
CA LEU A 112 8.57 -15.24 7.09
C LEU A 112 8.09 -16.51 6.37
N ALA A 113 6.96 -16.48 5.67
CA ALA A 113 6.47 -17.66 4.97
C ALA A 113 7.38 -18.02 3.77
N ASN A 114 7.81 -19.30 3.72
CA ASN A 114 8.54 -19.94 2.62
C ASN A 114 8.16 -19.33 1.27
N LYS A 115 9.17 -19.05 0.41
CA LYS A 115 8.94 -18.71 -1.01
C LYS A 115 7.96 -19.72 -1.58
N ARG A 116 6.67 -19.37 -1.67
CA ARG A 116 5.68 -20.21 -2.35
C ARG A 116 6.19 -20.29 -3.78
N ARG A 117 6.77 -21.44 -4.12
CA ARG A 117 7.22 -21.70 -5.49
C ARG A 117 5.95 -21.61 -6.32
N ARG A 118 5.84 -20.59 -7.18
CA ARG A 118 4.73 -20.46 -8.12
C ARG A 118 4.82 -21.66 -9.07
N THR A 119 4.14 -22.75 -8.73
CA THR A 119 4.07 -23.98 -9.54
C THR A 119 2.79 -24.03 -10.38
N GLY A 120 2.03 -22.94 -10.45
CA GLY A 120 0.80 -22.83 -11.22
C GLY A 120 0.88 -21.82 -12.36
N PRO A 121 -0.13 -21.81 -13.26
CA PRO A 121 -0.23 -20.87 -14.36
C PRO A 121 -0.23 -19.42 -13.86
N GLN A 122 0.29 -18.50 -14.68
CA GLN A 122 0.22 -17.07 -14.38
C GLN A 122 -1.24 -16.65 -14.29
N LYS A 123 -1.63 -16.15 -13.11
CA LYS A 123 -2.95 -15.53 -12.91
C LYS A 123 -2.98 -14.16 -13.59
N ALA A 124 -4.13 -13.75 -14.10
CA ALA A 124 -4.34 -12.43 -14.72
C ALA A 124 -5.28 -11.55 -13.86
N GLY A 125 -5.28 -10.24 -14.09
CA GLY A 125 -6.12 -9.30 -13.36
C GLY A 125 -5.94 -9.34 -11.84
N VAL A 126 -7.03 -9.11 -11.09
CA VAL A 126 -7.02 -9.06 -9.61
C VAL A 126 -6.55 -10.38 -8.97
N ALA A 127 -6.73 -11.52 -9.65
CA ALA A 127 -6.32 -12.83 -9.15
C ALA A 127 -4.79 -12.94 -8.95
N ARG A 128 -4.01 -12.02 -9.51
CA ARG A 128 -2.56 -11.88 -9.28
C ARG A 128 -2.22 -11.52 -7.83
N PHE A 129 -3.13 -10.82 -7.15
CA PHE A 129 -2.92 -10.19 -5.85
C PHE A 129 -3.85 -10.74 -4.77
N SER A 130 -4.86 -11.53 -5.12
CA SER A 130 -5.85 -12.04 -4.18
C SER A 130 -6.12 -13.54 -4.32
N SER A 131 -6.89 -14.10 -3.38
CA SER A 131 -7.31 -15.50 -3.37
C SER A 131 -8.66 -15.67 -2.65
N PRO A 132 -9.37 -16.80 -2.84
CA PRO A 132 -10.61 -17.07 -2.10
C PRO A 132 -10.43 -16.98 -0.58
N ALA A 133 -9.26 -17.41 -0.09
CA ALA A 133 -8.94 -17.36 1.33
C ALA A 133 -8.80 -15.94 1.90
N LEU A 134 -8.72 -14.90 1.06
CA LEU A 134 -8.65 -13.49 1.49
C LEU A 134 -10.00 -12.76 1.38
N MET A 135 -11.08 -13.50 1.14
CA MET A 135 -12.44 -12.97 1.09
C MET A 135 -13.12 -13.13 2.44
N ILE A 136 -13.70 -12.04 2.95
CA ILE A 136 -14.44 -12.00 4.22
C ILE A 136 -15.88 -11.54 3.91
N PRO A 137 -16.82 -12.47 3.69
CA PRO A 137 -18.18 -12.11 3.26
C PRO A 137 -19.00 -11.31 4.29
N ALA A 138 -18.59 -11.33 5.56
CA ALA A 138 -19.23 -10.57 6.62
C ALA A 138 -18.19 -10.20 7.70
N LEU A 139 -17.71 -8.96 7.64
CA LEU A 139 -16.89 -8.35 8.69
C LEU A 139 -17.69 -8.27 9.99
N GLN A 140 -17.02 -8.52 11.10
CA GLN A 140 -17.64 -8.53 12.42
C GLN A 140 -17.52 -7.18 13.13
N SER A 141 -16.42 -6.46 12.90
CA SER A 141 -16.24 -5.11 13.44
C SER A 141 -17.07 -4.06 12.68
N ASP A 142 -17.52 -3.05 13.41
CA ASP A 142 -18.16 -1.83 12.91
C ASP A 142 -17.29 -0.58 13.11
N THR A 143 -16.06 -0.75 13.61
CA THR A 143 -15.04 0.31 13.73
C THR A 143 -13.96 0.15 12.67
N VAL A 144 -13.37 1.27 12.24
CA VAL A 144 -12.25 1.31 11.29
C VAL A 144 -11.09 0.47 11.80
N GLU A 145 -10.72 0.65 13.07
CA GLU A 145 -9.63 -0.06 13.71
C GLU A 145 -9.87 -1.57 13.75
N GLY A 146 -11.07 -1.98 14.19
CA GLY A 146 -11.40 -3.39 14.29
C GLY A 146 -11.49 -4.07 12.93
N VAL A 147 -11.90 -3.37 11.86
CA VAL A 147 -11.91 -3.93 10.51
C VAL A 147 -10.50 -4.08 9.94
N ILE A 148 -9.63 -3.08 10.13
CA ILE A 148 -8.22 -3.19 9.73
C ILE A 148 -7.56 -4.36 10.45
N GLN A 149 -7.81 -4.51 11.76
CA GLN A 149 -7.31 -5.65 12.55
C GLN A 149 -7.83 -6.99 12.04
N GLU A 150 -9.14 -7.11 11.81
CA GLU A 150 -9.78 -8.34 11.33
C GLU A 150 -9.20 -8.77 9.97
N MET A 151 -9.05 -7.84 9.04
CA MET A 151 -8.52 -8.10 7.70
C MET A 151 -7.03 -8.45 7.71
N ALA A 152 -6.22 -7.73 8.50
CA ALA A 152 -4.80 -8.01 8.62
C ALA A 152 -4.54 -9.37 9.28
N THR A 153 -5.27 -9.69 10.35
CA THR A 153 -5.22 -11.01 11.03
C THR A 153 -5.58 -12.13 10.07
N LYS A 154 -6.61 -11.94 9.23
CA LYS A 154 -6.99 -12.92 8.21
C LYS A 154 -5.86 -13.15 7.20
N MET A 155 -5.19 -12.10 6.75
CA MET A 155 -4.08 -12.24 5.80
C MET A 155 -2.84 -12.92 6.42
N GLU A 156 -2.56 -12.71 7.70
CA GLU A 156 -1.50 -13.44 8.42
C GLU A 156 -1.83 -14.92 8.59
N ALA A 157 -3.06 -15.25 9.01
CA ALA A 157 -3.50 -16.65 9.15
C ALA A 157 -3.34 -17.45 7.84
N GLU A 158 -3.51 -16.80 6.69
CA GLU A 158 -3.34 -17.39 5.36
C GLU A 158 -1.88 -17.35 4.83
N GLY A 159 -0.94 -16.82 5.61
CA GLY A 159 0.49 -16.75 5.31
C GLY A 159 0.85 -15.71 4.24
N PHE A 160 0.01 -14.68 4.06
CA PHE A 160 0.29 -13.53 3.21
C PHE A 160 1.09 -12.46 3.95
N LEU A 161 0.85 -12.32 5.26
CA LEU A 161 1.52 -11.40 6.17
C LEU A 161 2.17 -12.16 7.34
N ASP A 162 3.03 -11.45 8.06
CA ASP A 162 3.61 -11.85 9.34
C ASP A 162 3.99 -10.57 10.10
N GLY A 163 3.90 -10.58 11.43
CA GLY A 163 4.06 -9.39 12.26
C GLY A 163 2.87 -8.43 12.18
N THR A 164 1.65 -8.98 12.26
CA THR A 164 0.39 -8.24 12.11
C THR A 164 0.27 -6.99 12.97
N ASP A 165 0.73 -7.00 14.22
CA ASP A 165 0.61 -5.85 15.12
C ASP A 165 1.26 -4.59 14.56
N MET A 166 2.47 -4.72 14.00
CA MET A 166 3.18 -3.60 13.37
C MET A 166 2.52 -3.14 12.07
N LEU A 167 1.94 -4.07 11.31
CA LEU A 167 1.25 -3.77 10.06
C LEU A 167 -0.05 -3.02 10.30
N ILE A 168 -0.76 -3.39 11.36
CA ILE A 168 -1.99 -2.72 11.78
C ILE A 168 -1.66 -1.33 12.27
N GLU A 169 -0.67 -1.18 13.15
CA GLU A 169 -0.25 0.15 13.60
C GLU A 169 0.12 1.05 12.42
N ALA A 170 0.88 0.55 11.44
CA ALA A 170 1.24 1.30 10.25
C ALA A 170 0.01 1.65 9.37
N ALA A 171 -0.95 0.73 9.22
CA ALA A 171 -2.18 1.00 8.49
C ALA A 171 -3.06 2.05 9.19
N LEU A 172 -3.15 1.99 10.53
CA LEU A 172 -3.90 2.96 11.34
C LEU A 172 -3.24 4.34 11.33
N GLN A 173 -1.91 4.39 11.41
CA GLN A 173 -1.17 5.64 11.25
C GLN A 173 -1.43 6.27 9.87
N ARG A 174 -1.45 5.45 8.80
CA ARG A 174 -1.79 5.94 7.46
C ARG A 174 -3.22 6.45 7.39
N GLU A 175 -4.18 5.72 7.96
CA GLU A 175 -5.59 6.12 8.01
C GLU A 175 -5.79 7.46 8.73
N ALA A 176 -5.10 7.66 9.86
CA ALA A 176 -5.18 8.87 10.66
C ALA A 176 -4.61 10.13 9.97
N ILE A 177 -3.74 9.98 8.97
CA ILE A 177 -3.22 11.11 8.18
C ILE A 177 -4.32 11.66 7.26
N LEU A 178 -5.00 10.76 6.56
CA LEU A 178 -6.07 11.08 5.63
C LEU A 178 -6.87 9.81 5.38
N SER A 179 -8.19 9.92 5.53
CA SER A 179 -9.14 8.82 5.32
C SER A 179 -8.86 8.09 3.99
N THR A 180 -8.89 6.77 4.05
CA THR A 180 -8.87 5.90 2.86
C THR A 180 -10.26 5.47 2.43
N GLY A 181 -11.30 6.03 3.05
CA GLY A 181 -12.66 6.00 2.56
C GLY A 181 -12.74 6.73 1.22
N ILE A 182 -13.42 6.11 0.26
CA ILE A 182 -13.65 6.68 -1.07
C ILE A 182 -15.15 6.56 -1.40
N ASP A 183 -15.58 7.27 -2.45
CA ASP A 183 -16.97 7.25 -2.90
C ASP A 183 -17.48 5.84 -3.22
N ASN A 184 -18.80 5.69 -3.26
CA ASN A 184 -19.51 4.46 -3.62
C ASN A 184 -19.41 3.36 -2.55
N GLY A 185 -19.39 3.76 -1.28
CA GLY A 185 -19.44 2.86 -0.14
C GLY A 185 -18.19 2.00 0.00
N MET A 186 -17.03 2.51 -0.41
CA MET A 186 -15.76 1.79 -0.37
C MET A 186 -14.74 2.38 0.60
N ALA A 187 -13.87 1.53 1.13
CA ALA A 187 -12.62 1.97 1.75
C ALA A 187 -11.46 1.09 1.33
N ILE A 188 -10.26 1.67 1.25
CA ILE A 188 -9.05 0.97 0.80
C ILE A 188 -7.88 1.20 1.78
N PRO A 189 -8.02 0.78 3.05
CA PRO A 189 -6.90 0.78 3.98
C PRO A 189 -5.75 -0.04 3.43
N HIS A 190 -4.52 0.46 3.60
CA HIS A 190 -3.35 -0.18 3.04
C HIS A 190 -2.08 0.13 3.83
N VAL A 191 -1.09 -0.74 3.66
CA VAL A 191 0.24 -0.61 4.28
C VAL A 191 1.33 -0.80 3.24
N ARG A 192 2.36 0.05 3.31
CA ARG A 192 3.49 0.11 2.36
C ARG A 192 4.78 -0.36 3.03
N GLY A 193 5.74 -0.78 2.22
CA GLY A 193 7.08 -1.18 2.70
C GLY A 193 7.11 -2.54 3.38
N VAL A 194 6.16 -3.42 3.05
CA VAL A 194 6.11 -4.79 3.57
C VAL A 194 6.92 -5.70 2.64
N GLU A 195 8.16 -5.97 3.07
CA GLU A 195 9.16 -6.61 2.21
C GLU A 195 9.19 -8.14 2.32
N GLY A 196 9.68 -8.80 1.27
CA GLY A 196 9.75 -10.27 1.20
C GLY A 196 8.49 -10.95 0.62
N GLY A 197 7.48 -10.16 0.24
CA GLY A 197 6.23 -10.62 -0.38
C GLY A 197 5.94 -10.00 -1.75
N GLY A 198 4.74 -10.30 -2.27
CA GLY A 198 4.15 -9.60 -3.41
C GLY A 198 2.99 -8.73 -2.96
N LEU A 199 2.54 -7.83 -3.83
CA LEU A 199 1.31 -7.06 -3.63
C LEU A 199 0.15 -8.02 -3.32
N ALA A 200 -0.53 -7.82 -2.20
CA ALA A 200 -1.62 -8.67 -1.74
C ALA A 200 -2.87 -7.84 -1.41
N LEU A 201 -4.04 -8.38 -1.71
CA LEU A 201 -5.34 -7.73 -1.54
C LEU A 201 -6.35 -8.68 -0.90
N ALA A 202 -6.92 -8.27 0.22
CA ALA A 202 -8.10 -8.86 0.83
C ALA A 202 -9.35 -8.00 0.56
N LEU A 203 -10.51 -8.64 0.57
CA LEU A 203 -11.81 -7.99 0.40
C LEU A 203 -12.73 -8.43 1.54
N GLY A 204 -13.24 -7.46 2.28
CA GLY A 204 -14.23 -7.65 3.33
C GLY A 204 -15.52 -6.90 3.00
N ILE A 205 -16.66 -7.50 3.37
CA ILE A 205 -17.97 -6.89 3.23
C ILE A 205 -18.53 -6.59 4.62
N SER A 206 -18.95 -5.35 4.85
CA SER A 206 -19.71 -4.95 6.04
C SER A 206 -21.18 -4.74 5.65
N PRO A 207 -22.10 -5.68 5.95
CA PRO A 207 -23.51 -5.53 5.60
C PRO A 207 -24.16 -4.31 6.26
N LYS A 208 -23.73 -3.96 7.47
CA LYS A 208 -24.25 -2.79 8.21
C LYS A 208 -23.67 -1.47 7.71
N GLY A 209 -22.52 -1.52 7.04
CA GLY A 209 -21.73 -0.33 6.71
C GLY A 209 -20.94 0.17 7.90
N ILE A 210 -19.88 0.93 7.62
CA ILE A 210 -18.95 1.48 8.62
C ILE A 210 -18.82 2.98 8.37
N GLN A 211 -18.94 3.78 9.42
CA GLN A 211 -18.60 5.19 9.37
C GLN A 211 -17.08 5.31 9.30
N TRP A 212 -16.55 5.50 8.09
CA TRP A 212 -15.10 5.43 7.86
C TRP A 212 -14.41 6.78 8.09
N ASP A 213 -15.07 7.87 7.68
CA ASP A 213 -14.65 9.24 7.93
C ASP A 213 -15.81 9.97 8.61
N PRO A 214 -15.61 10.63 9.77
CA PRO A 214 -16.67 11.40 10.44
C PRO A 214 -17.32 12.49 9.57
N ASP A 215 -16.60 13.02 8.58
CA ASP A 215 -17.07 14.07 7.69
C ASP A 215 -17.80 13.50 6.44
N ASP A 216 -17.78 12.17 6.25
CA ASP A 216 -18.45 11.49 5.16
C ASP A 216 -19.89 11.11 5.54
N THR A 217 -20.81 11.30 4.60
CA THR A 217 -22.23 10.95 4.80
C THR A 217 -22.56 9.53 4.37
N GLU A 218 -21.68 8.87 3.62
CA GLU A 218 -21.87 7.53 3.08
C GLU A 218 -21.11 6.47 3.88
N LEU A 219 -21.82 5.47 4.41
CA LEU A 219 -21.22 4.32 5.08
C LEU A 219 -20.46 3.42 4.09
N LYS A 220 -19.34 2.86 4.53
CA LYS A 220 -18.51 1.99 3.71
C LYS A 220 -18.87 0.52 3.94
N HIS A 221 -19.24 -0.16 2.87
CA HIS A 221 -19.68 -1.54 2.87
C HIS A 221 -18.66 -2.49 2.22
N VAL A 222 -17.84 -1.98 1.29
CA VAL A 222 -16.87 -2.77 0.54
C VAL A 222 -15.47 -2.33 0.93
N ILE A 223 -14.80 -3.14 1.74
CA ILE A 223 -13.49 -2.78 2.33
C ILE A 223 -12.40 -3.61 1.66
N PHE A 224 -11.40 -2.93 1.11
CA PHE A 224 -10.20 -3.56 0.58
C PHE A 224 -9.04 -3.34 1.54
N PHE A 225 -8.31 -4.38 1.89
CA PHE A 225 -7.04 -4.22 2.63
C PHE A 225 -5.87 -4.63 1.75
N ILE A 226 -4.94 -3.70 1.51
CA ILE A 226 -3.86 -3.90 0.55
C ILE A 226 -2.49 -3.79 1.21
N VAL A 227 -1.62 -4.78 0.95
CA VAL A 227 -0.23 -4.79 1.41
C VAL A 227 0.73 -4.63 0.24
N ILE A 228 1.60 -3.62 0.33
CA ILE A 228 2.35 -3.07 -0.79
C ILE A 228 3.87 -3.13 -0.51
N PRO A 229 4.61 -4.03 -1.17
CA PRO A 229 6.06 -3.96 -1.20
C PRO A 229 6.54 -2.67 -1.90
N THR A 230 7.68 -2.08 -1.49
CA THR A 230 8.20 -0.85 -2.10
C THR A 230 8.40 -0.99 -3.61
N ALA A 231 8.90 -2.12 -4.08
CA ALA A 231 9.07 -2.40 -5.51
C ALA A 231 7.76 -2.46 -6.30
N ALA A 232 6.61 -2.59 -5.63
CA ALA A 232 5.30 -2.76 -6.25
C ALA A 232 4.42 -1.48 -6.22
N SER A 233 4.93 -0.34 -5.72
CA SER A 233 4.14 0.90 -5.57
C SER A 233 3.44 1.35 -6.86
N ALA A 234 4.10 1.26 -8.02
CA ALA A 234 3.48 1.61 -9.30
C ALA A 234 2.37 0.63 -9.74
N PHE A 235 2.48 -0.65 -9.37
CA PHE A 235 1.42 -1.63 -9.63
C PHE A 235 0.24 -1.43 -8.69
N TYR A 236 0.49 -1.02 -7.45
CA TYR A 236 -0.54 -0.66 -6.50
C TYR A 236 -1.42 0.49 -7.04
N LEU A 237 -0.84 1.59 -7.54
CA LEU A 237 -1.64 2.70 -8.07
C LEU A 237 -2.52 2.28 -9.26
N LYS A 238 -2.03 1.36 -10.11
CA LYS A 238 -2.84 0.78 -11.19
C LYS A 238 -3.98 -0.10 -10.67
N LEU A 239 -3.72 -0.88 -9.63
CA LEU A 239 -4.74 -1.69 -8.96
C LEU A 239 -5.81 -0.79 -8.34
N LEU A 240 -5.39 0.25 -7.63
CA LEU A 240 -6.27 1.24 -7.02
C LEU A 240 -7.17 1.92 -8.07
N ALA A 241 -6.59 2.37 -9.18
CA ALA A 241 -7.34 2.99 -10.28
C ALA A 241 -8.36 2.02 -10.87
N GLY A 242 -7.97 0.77 -11.10
CA GLY A 242 -8.88 -0.25 -11.62
C GLY A 242 -10.00 -0.61 -10.65
N LEU A 243 -9.74 -0.63 -9.33
CA LEU A 243 -10.78 -0.81 -8.31
C LEU A 243 -11.74 0.38 -8.31
N ALA A 244 -11.23 1.60 -8.21
CA ALA A 244 -12.04 2.82 -8.23
C ALA A 244 -12.94 2.87 -9.48
N GLU A 245 -12.38 2.60 -10.67
CA GLU A 245 -13.14 2.55 -11.92
C GLU A 245 -14.22 1.46 -11.91
N THR A 246 -13.87 0.23 -11.48
CA THR A 246 -14.82 -0.91 -11.46
C THR A 246 -16.05 -0.60 -10.63
N PHE A 247 -15.85 -0.01 -9.46
CA PHE A 247 -16.89 0.18 -8.48
C PHE A 247 -17.63 1.50 -8.63
N THR A 248 -17.36 2.29 -9.68
CA THR A 248 -18.30 3.33 -10.15
C THR A 248 -19.61 2.71 -10.66
N ASP A 249 -19.54 1.48 -11.19
CA ASP A 249 -20.69 0.70 -11.66
C ASP A 249 -21.51 0.14 -10.48
N SER A 250 -22.76 0.61 -10.33
CA SER A 250 -23.68 0.14 -9.29
C SER A 250 -24.04 -1.34 -9.42
N GLU A 251 -24.02 -1.92 -10.63
CA GLU A 251 -24.25 -3.35 -10.82
C GLU A 251 -23.10 -4.18 -10.24
N ALA A 252 -21.85 -3.72 -10.43
CA ALA A 252 -20.68 -4.35 -9.84
C ALA A 252 -20.74 -4.33 -8.31
N ARG A 253 -21.13 -3.19 -7.72
CA ARG A 253 -21.33 -3.06 -6.26
C ARG A 253 -22.40 -4.02 -5.74
N SER A 254 -23.56 -4.00 -6.39
CA SER A 254 -24.70 -4.84 -6.00
C SER A 254 -24.36 -6.33 -6.11
N ALA A 255 -23.63 -6.73 -7.15
CA ALA A 255 -23.18 -8.10 -7.32
C ALA A 255 -22.24 -8.55 -6.21
N ILE A 256 -21.30 -7.69 -5.80
CA ILE A 256 -20.36 -7.97 -4.70
C ILE A 256 -21.09 -8.08 -3.36
N LEU A 257 -22.02 -7.16 -3.07
CA LEU A 257 -22.77 -7.14 -1.82
C LEU A 257 -23.77 -8.32 -1.68
N ALA A 258 -24.17 -8.94 -2.78
CA ALA A 258 -25.05 -10.11 -2.78
C ALA A 258 -24.33 -11.42 -2.40
N GLU A 259 -22.99 -11.45 -2.39
CA GLU A 259 -22.20 -12.65 -2.13
C GLU A 259 -22.10 -12.94 -0.63
N SER A 260 -22.45 -14.16 -0.23
CA SER A 260 -22.41 -14.63 1.17
C SER A 260 -21.31 -15.65 1.45
N THR A 261 -20.52 -15.99 0.44
CA THR A 261 -19.46 -17.00 0.56
C THR A 261 -18.13 -16.46 0.04
N ALA A 262 -17.02 -16.94 0.60
CA ALA A 262 -15.68 -16.53 0.18
C ALA A 262 -15.41 -16.86 -1.30
N ASP A 263 -15.83 -18.03 -1.76
CA ASP A 263 -15.67 -18.43 -3.17
C ASP A 263 -16.54 -17.61 -4.13
N GLY A 264 -17.78 -17.32 -3.73
CA GLY A 264 -18.69 -16.46 -4.51
C GLY A 264 -18.13 -15.05 -4.63
N LEU A 265 -17.74 -14.46 -3.50
CA LEU A 265 -17.13 -13.13 -3.43
C LEU A 265 -15.85 -13.04 -4.29
N TYR A 266 -14.98 -14.05 -4.24
CA TYR A 266 -13.77 -14.10 -5.06
C TYR A 266 -14.08 -14.17 -6.57
N LYS A 267 -15.02 -15.04 -6.97
CA LYS A 267 -15.41 -15.21 -8.38
C LYS A 267 -16.02 -13.92 -8.92
N THR A 268 -16.90 -13.29 -8.14
CA THR A 268 -17.56 -12.04 -8.51
C THR A 268 -16.54 -10.91 -8.57
N LEU A 269 -15.62 -10.79 -7.62
CA LEU A 269 -14.50 -9.83 -7.67
C LEU A 269 -13.67 -9.99 -8.95
N CYS A 270 -13.28 -11.22 -9.30
CA CYS A 270 -12.53 -11.49 -10.53
C CYS A 270 -13.34 -11.14 -11.79
N LYS A 271 -14.66 -11.38 -11.78
CA LYS A 271 -15.55 -11.10 -12.90
C LYS A 271 -15.71 -9.59 -13.13
N VAL A 272 -16.03 -8.83 -12.08
CA VAL A 272 -16.34 -7.39 -12.20
C VAL A 272 -15.09 -6.57 -12.54
N THR A 273 -13.94 -6.95 -12.00
CA THR A 273 -12.66 -6.24 -12.23
C THR A 273 -11.96 -6.61 -13.54
N ARG A 274 -12.46 -7.60 -14.31
CA ARG A 274 -11.75 -8.15 -15.46
C ARG A 274 -11.42 -7.15 -16.58
N ARG A 275 -12.18 -6.05 -16.66
CA ARG A 275 -12.06 -5.03 -17.72
C ARG A 275 -11.09 -3.91 -17.34
N THR A 276 -11.03 -3.60 -16.06
CA THR A 276 -10.33 -2.45 -15.45
C THR A 276 -8.95 -2.87 -14.90
N ILE A 277 -8.82 -4.10 -14.39
CA ILE A 277 -7.57 -4.64 -13.83
C ILE A 277 -7.05 -5.74 -14.76
N LYS A 278 -5.94 -5.46 -15.46
CA LYS A 278 -5.31 -6.35 -16.45
C LYS A 278 -4.06 -7.07 -15.89
#